data_AF-A0A9P9QVL6-F1
#
_entry.id   AF-A0A9P9QVL6-F1
#
_cell.length_a   1.000
_cell.length_b   1.000
_cell.length_c   1.000
_cell.angle_alpha   90.00
_cell.angle_beta   90.00
_cell.angle_gamma   90.00
#
_symmetry.space_group_name_H-M   'P 1'
#
loop_
_entity.id
_entity.type
_entity.pdbx_description
1 polymer ?
#
loop_
_entity_poly.entity_id
_entity_poly.type
_entity_poly.pdbx_seq_one_letter_code
_entity_poly.pdbx_strand_id
1 'polypeptide(L)'
;MHLNTREHSRSTCSVPSGGDLFRCVRSLPKLQTLEISMMRRSIDMFVSAFSLPGKSNTFSLPSVSELIVTSSAAFLLNHCPNLKRVRIQDGSDCLLETYTPLPTRLAPLLLDPTTKHPELTSFDATATWSADELNSLVHSFPSLIHLRMRSDTYCYRASTPAIISILSSGLKNLRTLHLVKSGNLGMGYQSIWKRRIQACSNAEYRQMLWRENEKLRVEVENGVVRAAFGSMECLRECWVGEKRVARRCEGVEELRWIWERKREDEDDMCGGENWGLDRFRMEKDEVIVGREMGS
;
A
#
# COMPACT_ATOMS: atom_id res chain seq x y z
N MET A 1 14.62 14.65 13.14
CA MET A 1 15.83 14.26 12.39
C MET A 1 16.93 14.03 13.40
N HIS A 2 17.30 12.78 13.68
CA HIS A 2 18.45 12.48 14.54
C HIS A 2 19.69 12.30 13.66
N LEU A 3 20.63 13.22 13.80
CA LEU A 3 22.02 13.06 13.40
C LEU A 3 22.84 13.28 14.67
N ASN A 4 23.51 12.23 15.13
CA ASN A 4 24.30 12.25 16.34
C ASN A 4 25.78 12.39 15.95
N THR A 5 26.32 13.60 16.04
CA THR A 5 27.74 13.87 16.14
C THR A 5 27.92 15.14 16.97
N ARG A 6 28.54 14.99 18.15
CA ARG A 6 28.96 16.10 19.00
C ARG A 6 30.22 16.73 18.38
N GLU A 7 30.11 17.98 17.97
CA GLU A 7 31.16 18.98 18.15
C GLU A 7 30.57 20.39 18.06
N HIS A 8 30.89 21.22 19.04
CA HIS A 8 30.35 22.56 19.22
C HIS A 8 30.99 23.55 18.23
N SER A 9 30.23 23.97 17.23
CA SER A 9 30.37 25.28 16.62
C SER A 9 28.98 25.81 16.28
N ARG A 10 28.62 26.97 16.85
CA ARG A 10 27.38 27.69 16.54
C ARG A 10 27.51 28.30 15.15
N SER A 11 27.27 27.47 14.14
CA SER A 11 26.80 27.91 12.82
C SER A 11 25.28 27.83 12.88
N THR A 12 24.60 28.96 12.67
CA THR A 12 23.17 28.96 12.37
C THR A 12 23.01 28.26 11.01
N CYS A 13 22.87 26.94 11.03
CA CYS A 13 22.44 26.18 9.86
C CYS A 13 21.03 26.64 9.51
N SER A 14 20.93 27.54 8.54
CA SER A 14 19.67 27.89 7.88
C SER A 14 19.01 26.59 7.43
N VAL A 15 17.77 26.37 7.85
CA VAL A 15 16.94 25.30 7.29
C VAL A 15 16.95 25.48 5.77
N PRO A 16 17.42 24.50 4.97
CA PRO A 16 17.48 24.66 3.52
C PRO A 16 16.08 25.00 3.01
N SER A 17 15.97 26.06 2.22
CA SER A 17 14.70 26.42 1.61
C SER A 17 14.25 25.29 0.66
N GLY A 18 12.95 25.14 0.41
CA GLY A 18 12.45 24.14 -0.55
C GLY A 18 13.18 24.24 -1.90
N GLY A 19 13.54 25.47 -2.32
CA GLY A 19 14.31 25.73 -3.54
C GLY A 19 15.74 25.17 -3.51
N ASP A 20 16.43 25.17 -2.37
CA ASP A 20 17.78 24.62 -2.25
C ASP A 20 17.78 23.10 -2.35
N LEU A 21 16.75 22.45 -1.81
CA LEU A 21 16.54 21.01 -1.97
C LEU A 21 16.39 20.65 -3.45
N PHE A 22 15.55 21.36 -4.21
CA PHE A 22 15.36 21.09 -5.63
C PHE A 22 16.62 21.34 -6.46
N ARG A 23 17.39 22.39 -6.15
CA ARG A 23 18.68 22.64 -6.81
C ARG A 23 19.67 21.52 -6.53
N CYS A 24 19.73 21.03 -5.30
CA CYS A 24 20.54 19.89 -4.92
C CYS A 24 20.11 18.63 -5.69
N VAL A 25 18.82 18.30 -5.73
CA VAL A 25 18.30 17.15 -6.48
C VAL A 25 18.58 17.28 -7.99
N ARG A 26 18.43 18.47 -8.58
CA ARG A 26 18.77 18.72 -10.00
C ARG A 26 20.25 18.57 -10.31
N SER A 27 21.13 18.76 -9.33
CA SER A 27 22.57 18.52 -9.48
C SER A 27 22.94 17.03 -9.53
N LEU A 28 21.98 16.13 -9.31
CA LEU A 28 22.13 14.68 -9.34
C LEU A 28 21.44 14.08 -10.58
N PRO A 29 22.01 14.23 -11.79
CA PRO A 29 21.35 13.85 -13.05
C PRO A 29 21.10 12.34 -13.19
N LYS A 30 21.74 11.51 -12.36
CA LYS A 30 21.56 10.05 -12.32
C LYS A 30 20.59 9.60 -11.23
N LEU A 31 19.96 10.51 -10.49
CA LEU A 31 19.04 10.16 -9.43
C LEU A 31 17.76 9.57 -10.02
N GLN A 32 17.54 8.28 -9.77
CA GLN A 32 16.38 7.52 -10.26
C GLN A 32 15.29 7.33 -9.21
N THR A 33 15.66 7.36 -7.93
CA THR A 33 14.75 7.16 -6.79
C THR A 33 14.86 8.37 -5.89
N LEU A 34 13.72 8.97 -5.56
CA LEU A 34 13.62 10.09 -4.64
C LEU A 34 12.71 9.72 -3.48
N GLU A 35 13.24 9.81 -2.26
CA GLU A 35 12.48 9.58 -1.04
C GLU A 35 12.37 10.88 -0.24
N ILE A 36 11.14 11.32 0.05
CA ILE A 36 10.86 12.55 0.77
C ILE A 36 9.81 12.29 1.85
N SER A 37 10.25 12.37 3.10
CA SER A 37 9.35 12.36 4.26
C SER A 37 9.07 13.79 4.71
N MET A 38 7.81 14.21 4.62
CA MET A 38 7.38 15.57 4.98
C MET A 38 6.17 15.55 5.91
N MET A 39 6.18 16.43 6.92
CA MET A 39 5.02 16.71 7.78
C MET A 39 4.12 17.76 7.14
N ARG A 40 2.81 17.74 7.39
CA ARG A 40 1.87 18.70 6.78
C ARG A 40 2.21 20.15 7.04
N ARG A 41 2.69 20.48 8.24
CA ARG A 41 3.16 21.84 8.60
C ARG A 41 4.35 22.35 7.77
N SER A 42 5.05 21.45 7.08
CA SER A 42 6.16 21.79 6.20
C SER A 42 5.70 22.06 4.76
N ILE A 43 4.44 21.77 4.42
CA ILE A 43 3.85 22.05 3.11
C ILE A 43 3.92 23.54 2.80
N ASP A 44 3.65 24.43 3.77
CA ASP A 44 3.64 25.89 3.55
C ASP A 44 4.98 26.40 3.04
N MET A 45 6.09 25.84 3.52
CA MET A 45 7.44 26.17 3.04
C MET A 45 7.65 25.73 1.59
N PHE A 46 7.08 24.61 1.18
CA PHE A 46 7.14 24.13 -0.19
C PHE A 46 6.20 24.91 -1.11
N VAL A 47 4.95 25.15 -0.69
CA VAL A 47 3.96 25.97 -1.43
C VAL A 47 4.54 27.34 -1.74
N SER A 48 5.24 27.97 -0.80
CA SER A 48 5.91 29.25 -1.06
C SER A 48 7.02 29.15 -2.12
N ALA A 49 7.77 28.04 -2.17
CA ALA A 49 8.76 27.78 -3.20
C ALA A 49 8.15 27.49 -4.58
N PHE A 50 6.93 26.95 -4.62
CA PHE A 50 6.16 26.67 -5.84
C PHE A 50 5.32 27.85 -6.32
N SER A 51 4.99 28.81 -5.44
CA SER A 51 4.16 29.98 -5.75
C SER A 51 4.95 31.14 -6.36
N LEU A 52 6.27 31.01 -6.49
CA LEU A 52 7.10 32.05 -7.09
C LEU A 52 6.84 32.12 -8.61
N PRO A 53 6.44 33.30 -9.14
CA PRO A 53 6.14 33.49 -10.55
C PRO A 53 7.45 33.44 -11.35
N GLY A 54 7.84 32.25 -11.81
CA GLY A 54 9.11 32.05 -12.49
C GLY A 54 9.22 30.70 -13.18
N LYS A 55 8.80 30.68 -14.45
CA LYS A 55 9.01 29.61 -15.45
C LYS A 55 8.51 28.22 -15.03
N SER A 56 7.48 27.75 -15.74
CA SER A 56 6.85 26.42 -15.67
C SER A 56 7.82 25.20 -15.72
N ASN A 57 9.11 25.40 -16.04
CA ASN A 57 10.13 24.34 -16.12
C ASN A 57 11.13 24.32 -14.95
N THR A 58 11.00 25.17 -13.93
CA THR A 58 12.07 25.32 -12.92
C THR A 58 12.18 24.12 -11.96
N PHE A 59 11.09 23.35 -11.80
CA PHE A 59 10.96 22.25 -10.84
C PHE A 59 10.56 20.92 -11.49
N SER A 60 11.20 20.54 -12.60
CA SER A 60 11.03 19.20 -13.18
C SER A 60 12.21 18.29 -12.81
N LEU A 61 11.90 17.05 -12.45
CA LEU A 61 12.83 15.99 -12.06
C LEU A 61 12.73 14.81 -13.04
N PRO A 62 13.19 14.97 -14.30
CA PRO A 62 12.98 13.98 -15.36
C PRO A 62 13.79 12.69 -15.19
N SER A 63 14.85 12.69 -14.38
CA SER A 63 15.64 11.47 -14.11
C SER A 63 14.96 10.54 -13.12
N VAL A 64 14.03 11.05 -12.30
CA VAL A 64 13.37 10.30 -11.23
C VAL A 64 12.30 9.39 -11.82
N SER A 65 12.48 8.09 -11.62
CA SER A 65 11.57 7.03 -12.06
C SER A 65 10.77 6.40 -10.92
N GLU A 66 11.20 6.62 -9.68
CA GLU A 66 10.55 6.15 -8.46
C GLU A 66 10.49 7.25 -7.39
N LEU A 67 9.32 7.42 -6.81
CA LEU A 67 9.04 8.43 -5.79
C LEU A 67 8.44 7.75 -4.56
N ILE A 68 9.08 7.94 -3.42
CA ILE A 68 8.62 7.46 -2.11
C ILE A 68 8.35 8.69 -1.25
N VAL A 69 7.12 8.89 -0.84
CA VAL A 69 6.68 10.14 -0.20
C VAL A 69 5.71 9.88 0.93
N THR A 70 5.60 10.82 1.88
CA THR A 70 4.43 10.90 2.76
C THR A 70 3.23 11.47 2.00
N SER A 71 2.01 11.30 2.52
CA SER A 71 0.79 11.89 1.95
C SER A 71 0.90 13.39 1.75
N SER A 72 1.56 14.08 2.66
CA SER A 72 1.80 15.52 2.58
C SER A 72 2.72 15.94 1.42
N ALA A 73 3.57 15.04 0.92
CA ALA A 73 4.47 15.28 -0.20
C ALA A 73 3.98 14.66 -1.53
N ALA A 74 2.79 14.06 -1.55
CA ALA A 74 2.27 13.34 -2.72
C ALA A 74 2.11 14.22 -3.99
N PHE A 75 1.92 15.53 -3.82
CA PHE A 75 1.84 16.48 -4.93
C PHE A 75 3.12 16.53 -5.79
N LEU A 76 4.27 16.10 -5.25
CA LEU A 76 5.56 16.07 -5.95
C LEU A 76 5.55 15.13 -7.16
N LEU A 77 4.59 14.23 -7.25
CA LEU A 77 4.37 13.35 -8.39
C LEU A 77 4.29 14.12 -9.71
N ASN A 78 3.66 15.30 -9.70
CA ASN A 78 3.48 16.15 -10.88
C ASN A 78 4.79 16.82 -11.35
N HIS A 79 5.85 16.75 -10.53
CA HIS A 79 7.19 17.26 -10.86
C HIS A 79 8.11 16.19 -11.44
N CYS A 80 7.66 14.94 -11.54
CA CYS A 80 8.43 13.81 -12.04
C CYS A 80 7.78 13.25 -13.32
N PRO A 81 8.05 13.82 -14.52
CA PRO A 81 7.33 13.47 -15.75
C PRO A 81 7.58 12.02 -16.23
N ASN A 82 8.72 11.43 -15.87
CA ASN A 82 9.10 10.07 -16.27
C ASN A 82 8.87 9.04 -15.15
N LEU A 83 8.03 9.39 -14.17
CA LEU A 83 7.78 8.57 -13.01
C LEU A 83 7.05 7.28 -13.41
N LYS A 84 7.54 6.14 -12.89
CA LYS A 84 6.96 4.82 -13.14
C LYS A 84 6.40 4.20 -11.87
N ARG A 85 7.02 4.49 -10.72
CA ARG A 85 6.68 3.91 -9.43
C ARG A 85 6.41 5.00 -8.40
N VAL A 86 5.30 4.89 -7.71
CA VAL A 86 4.93 5.78 -6.61
C VAL A 86 4.59 4.96 -5.39
N ARG A 87 5.15 5.40 -4.27
CA ARG A 87 4.86 4.85 -2.97
C ARG A 87 4.54 5.97 -1.98
N ILE A 88 3.32 5.98 -1.45
CA ILE A 88 2.86 6.92 -0.43
C ILE A 88 2.83 6.18 0.91
N GLN A 89 3.74 6.54 1.81
CA GLN A 89 3.87 5.96 3.14
C GLN A 89 3.73 7.03 4.21
N ASP A 90 2.64 6.94 4.96
CA ASP A 90 2.48 7.68 6.21
C ASP A 90 2.98 6.78 7.33
N GLY A 91 4.17 7.07 7.85
CA GLY A 91 4.71 6.37 9.02
C GLY A 91 3.85 6.61 10.27
N SER A 92 4.16 5.88 11.35
CA SER A 92 3.51 6.05 12.67
C SER A 92 3.58 7.48 13.22
N ASP A 93 4.53 8.29 12.74
CA ASP A 93 4.77 9.65 13.22
C ASP A 93 3.77 10.68 12.64
N CYS A 94 2.86 10.28 11.75
CA CYS A 94 1.86 11.14 11.12
C CYS A 94 0.41 10.88 11.59
N LEU A 95 0.21 10.03 12.61
CA LEU A 95 -1.11 9.60 13.12
C LEU A 95 -2.05 10.71 13.63
N LEU A 96 -1.56 11.96 13.74
CA LEU A 96 -2.34 13.11 14.18
C LEU A 96 -2.94 13.92 13.02
N GLU A 97 -2.65 13.57 11.77
CA GLU A 97 -3.12 14.34 10.61
C GLU A 97 -4.51 13.87 10.14
N THR A 98 -5.39 14.83 9.86
CA THR A 98 -6.71 14.54 9.27
C THR A 98 -6.54 13.86 7.91
N TYR A 99 -7.20 12.71 7.73
CA TYR A 99 -7.20 11.98 6.47
C TYR A 99 -7.56 12.90 5.30
N THR A 100 -6.68 12.94 4.31
CA THR A 100 -6.90 13.70 3.07
C THR A 100 -7.15 12.69 1.95
N PRO A 101 -8.28 12.77 1.22
CA PRO A 101 -8.58 11.81 0.16
C PRO A 101 -7.49 11.74 -0.90
N LEU A 102 -7.31 10.56 -1.50
CA LEU A 102 -6.28 10.32 -2.51
C LEU A 102 -6.31 11.32 -3.68
N PRO A 103 -7.48 11.65 -4.27
CA PRO A 103 -7.54 12.59 -5.39
C PRO A 103 -6.98 13.97 -5.02
N THR A 104 -7.27 14.43 -3.80
CA THR A 104 -6.78 15.72 -3.29
C THR A 104 -5.27 15.70 -3.03
N ARG A 105 -4.73 14.58 -2.54
CA ARG A 105 -3.28 14.42 -2.32
C ARG A 105 -2.47 14.41 -3.61
N LEU A 106 -3.06 13.84 -4.68
CA LEU A 106 -2.43 13.71 -5.98
C LEU A 106 -2.67 14.93 -6.89
N ALA A 107 -3.59 15.82 -6.49
CA ALA A 107 -3.87 17.05 -7.21
C ALA A 107 -2.59 17.91 -7.28
N PRO A 108 -2.33 18.55 -8.43
CA PRO A 108 -1.18 19.43 -8.56
C PRO A 108 -1.37 20.69 -7.68
N LEU A 109 -0.29 21.14 -7.04
CA LEU A 109 -0.29 22.40 -6.28
C LEU A 109 -0.55 23.63 -7.17
N LEU A 110 -0.16 23.52 -8.44
CA LEU A 110 -0.41 24.51 -9.47
C LEU A 110 -1.30 23.87 -10.52
N LEU A 111 -2.49 24.42 -10.75
CA LEU A 111 -3.43 23.99 -11.77
C LEU A 111 -2.89 24.34 -13.17
N ASP A 112 -1.73 23.81 -13.55
CA ASP A 112 -1.24 23.92 -14.92
C ASP A 112 -1.95 22.85 -15.77
N PRO A 113 -2.85 23.26 -16.68
CA PRO A 113 -3.62 22.35 -17.52
C PRO A 113 -2.75 21.54 -18.50
N THR A 114 -1.46 21.86 -18.61
CA THR A 114 -0.50 21.11 -19.45
C THR A 114 0.18 19.94 -18.73
N THR A 115 0.01 19.84 -17.41
CA THR A 115 0.63 18.77 -16.61
C THR A 115 -0.09 17.44 -16.86
N LYS A 116 0.44 16.64 -17.79
CA LYS A 116 0.03 15.25 -17.94
C LYS A 116 0.47 14.46 -16.71
N HIS A 117 -0.43 13.65 -16.15
CA HIS A 117 -0.03 12.68 -15.14
C HIS A 117 1.02 11.72 -15.72
N PRO A 118 2.03 11.32 -14.93
CA PRO A 118 3.01 10.34 -15.37
C PRO A 118 2.35 8.99 -15.65
N GLU A 119 2.88 8.26 -16.63
CA GLU A 119 2.44 6.90 -16.95
C GLU A 119 2.95 5.90 -15.88
N LEU A 120 2.29 5.90 -14.73
CA LEU A 120 2.62 5.01 -13.64
C LEU A 120 2.34 3.56 -13.99
N THR A 121 3.29 2.68 -13.66
CA THR A 121 3.13 1.23 -13.74
C THR A 121 3.02 0.57 -12.37
N SER A 122 3.47 1.25 -11.30
CA SER A 122 3.34 0.77 -9.92
C SER A 122 2.84 1.87 -9.00
N PHE A 123 1.79 1.56 -8.25
CA PHE A 123 1.20 2.46 -7.26
C PHE A 123 0.99 1.74 -5.93
N ASP A 124 1.48 2.36 -4.86
CA ASP A 124 1.48 1.79 -3.53
C ASP A 124 1.14 2.87 -2.51
N ALA A 125 -0.07 2.87 -1.95
CA ALA A 125 -0.49 3.95 -1.06
C ALA A 125 -1.34 3.46 0.10
N THR A 126 -1.40 4.27 1.15
CA THR A 126 -2.44 4.14 2.16
C THR A 126 -3.63 5.07 1.87
N ALA A 127 -4.84 4.51 1.88
CA ALA A 127 -6.07 5.25 1.64
C ALA A 127 -7.27 4.56 2.31
N THR A 128 -8.43 5.22 2.30
CA THR A 128 -9.69 4.62 2.72
C THR A 128 -10.28 3.69 1.65
N TRP A 129 -9.85 3.84 0.39
CA TRP A 129 -10.29 3.03 -0.74
C TRP A 129 -11.81 3.02 -0.89
N SER A 130 -12.43 4.20 -0.88
CA SER A 130 -13.81 4.35 -1.31
C SER A 130 -13.95 4.15 -2.83
N ALA A 131 -15.17 3.96 -3.31
CA ALA A 131 -15.44 3.87 -4.74
C ALA A 131 -14.92 5.12 -5.50
N ASP A 132 -15.09 6.32 -4.94
CA ASP A 132 -14.62 7.57 -5.56
C ASP A 132 -13.10 7.65 -5.65
N GLU A 133 -12.39 7.20 -4.61
CA GLU A 133 -10.91 7.15 -4.63
C GLU A 133 -10.40 6.15 -5.67
N LEU A 134 -11.06 5.00 -5.79
CA LEU A 134 -10.72 3.99 -6.80
C LEU A 134 -11.01 4.50 -8.21
N ASN A 135 -12.18 5.08 -8.44
CA ASN A 135 -12.55 5.66 -9.73
C ASN A 135 -11.56 6.74 -10.16
N SER A 136 -11.15 7.60 -9.22
CA SER A 136 -10.14 8.63 -9.49
C SER A 136 -8.79 8.01 -9.84
N LEU A 137 -8.33 7.01 -9.08
CA LEU A 137 -7.06 6.32 -9.35
C LEU A 137 -7.05 5.70 -10.75
N VAL A 138 -8.10 4.95 -11.12
CA VAL A 138 -8.13 4.26 -12.41
C VAL A 138 -8.24 5.22 -13.59
N HIS A 139 -8.87 6.39 -13.40
CA HIS A 139 -8.88 7.46 -14.41
C HIS A 139 -7.52 8.14 -14.53
N SER A 140 -6.85 8.42 -13.42
CA SER A 140 -5.55 9.10 -13.43
C SER A 140 -4.41 8.21 -13.93
N PHE A 141 -4.45 6.90 -13.65
CA PHE A 141 -3.37 5.96 -13.97
C PHE A 141 -3.90 4.65 -14.57
N PRO A 142 -4.46 4.67 -15.80
CA PRO A 142 -5.01 3.48 -16.44
C PRO A 142 -3.93 2.43 -16.82
N SER A 143 -2.66 2.84 -16.90
CA SER A 143 -1.52 1.99 -17.27
C SER A 143 -0.91 1.17 -16.12
N LEU A 144 -1.55 1.16 -14.93
CA LEU A 144 -1.02 0.45 -13.78
C LEU A 144 -0.92 -1.07 -14.03
N ILE A 145 0.25 -1.60 -13.68
CA ILE A 145 0.58 -3.03 -13.74
C ILE A 145 0.59 -3.62 -12.33
N HIS A 146 1.02 -2.84 -11.35
CA HIS A 146 1.09 -3.22 -9.94
C HIS A 146 0.34 -2.21 -9.08
N LEU A 147 -0.60 -2.70 -8.27
CA LEU A 147 -1.36 -1.90 -7.33
C LEU A 147 -1.29 -2.52 -5.94
N ARG A 148 -0.79 -1.76 -4.98
CA ARG A 148 -0.81 -2.11 -3.56
C ARG A 148 -1.66 -1.12 -2.78
N MET A 149 -2.71 -1.66 -2.15
CA MET A 149 -3.74 -0.92 -1.45
C MET A 149 -3.58 -1.12 0.06
N ARG A 150 -2.98 -0.16 0.77
CA ARG A 150 -2.84 -0.17 2.24
C ARG A 150 -3.99 0.56 2.94
N SER A 151 -4.33 0.14 4.15
CA SER A 151 -5.34 0.81 4.99
C SER A 151 -4.79 1.03 6.41
N ASP A 152 -4.92 2.25 6.92
CA ASP A 152 -4.45 2.62 8.27
C ASP A 152 -5.37 2.04 9.36
N THR A 153 -6.68 2.10 9.17
CA THR A 153 -7.68 1.72 10.19
C THR A 153 -8.29 0.35 9.94
N TYR A 154 -7.66 -0.50 9.13
CA TYR A 154 -8.22 -1.79 8.72
C TYR A 154 -9.59 -1.66 8.02
N CYS A 155 -9.90 -0.53 7.38
CA CYS A 155 -11.20 -0.33 6.73
C CYS A 155 -10.99 0.07 5.28
N TYR A 156 -11.40 -0.82 4.38
CA TYR A 156 -11.77 -0.46 3.02
C TYR A 156 -13.20 0.08 3.06
N ARG A 157 -13.44 1.25 2.48
CA ARG A 157 -14.79 1.84 2.41
C ARG A 157 -15.61 1.28 1.25
N ALA A 158 -14.97 0.79 0.19
CA ALA A 158 -15.63 0.01 -0.84
C ALA A 158 -15.65 -1.48 -0.47
N SER A 159 -16.71 -2.19 -0.84
CA SER A 159 -16.80 -3.64 -0.71
C SER A 159 -15.90 -4.34 -1.73
N THR A 160 -15.48 -5.58 -1.46
CA THR A 160 -14.68 -6.38 -2.42
C THR A 160 -15.28 -6.40 -3.84
N PRO A 161 -16.59 -6.67 -4.04
CA PRO A 161 -17.16 -6.66 -5.39
C PRO A 161 -17.03 -5.30 -6.07
N ALA A 162 -17.23 -4.20 -5.34
CA ALA A 162 -17.08 -2.85 -5.87
C ALA A 162 -15.62 -2.54 -6.23
N ILE A 163 -14.67 -2.93 -5.37
CA ILE A 163 -13.23 -2.79 -5.65
C ILE A 163 -12.88 -3.51 -6.95
N ILE A 164 -13.23 -4.80 -7.04
CA ILE A 164 -12.90 -5.63 -8.22
C ILE A 164 -13.55 -5.06 -9.48
N SER A 165 -14.82 -4.64 -9.41
CA SER A 165 -15.54 -4.07 -10.55
C SER A 165 -14.93 -2.76 -11.06
N ILE A 166 -14.52 -1.85 -10.17
CA ILE A 166 -13.90 -0.58 -10.56
C ILE A 166 -12.50 -0.80 -11.12
N LEU A 167 -11.71 -1.66 -10.47
CA LEU A 167 -10.36 -1.96 -10.93
C LEU A 167 -10.37 -2.70 -12.27
N SER A 168 -11.30 -3.64 -12.48
CA SER A 168 -11.38 -4.39 -13.74
C SER A 168 -11.88 -3.54 -14.90
N SER A 169 -12.69 -2.52 -14.63
CA SER A 169 -13.18 -1.60 -15.66
C SER A 169 -12.07 -0.67 -16.16
N GLY A 170 -11.22 -0.15 -15.26
CA GLY A 170 -10.20 0.85 -15.60
C GLY A 170 -8.77 0.35 -15.78
N LEU A 171 -8.34 -0.74 -15.13
CA LEU A 171 -6.94 -1.20 -15.14
C LEU A 171 -6.76 -2.50 -15.93
N LYS A 172 -6.88 -2.41 -17.26
CA LYS A 172 -6.84 -3.58 -18.16
C LYS A 172 -5.52 -4.35 -18.13
N ASN A 173 -4.42 -3.68 -17.79
CA ASN A 173 -3.08 -4.25 -17.78
C ASN A 173 -2.60 -4.68 -16.38
N LEU A 174 -3.47 -4.64 -15.37
CA LEU A 174 -3.10 -4.95 -13.99
C LEU A 174 -2.68 -6.43 -13.88
N ARG A 175 -1.44 -6.66 -13.45
CA ARG A 175 -0.84 -8.00 -13.26
C ARG A 175 -0.76 -8.39 -11.80
N THR A 176 -0.55 -7.42 -10.91
CA THR A 176 -0.45 -7.67 -9.47
C THR A 176 -1.39 -6.74 -8.72
N LEU A 177 -2.31 -7.34 -7.95
CA LEU A 177 -3.17 -6.64 -7.00
C LEU A 177 -2.78 -7.05 -5.58
N HIS A 178 -2.56 -6.09 -4.69
CA HIS A 178 -2.27 -6.36 -3.28
C HIS A 178 -3.22 -5.63 -2.34
N LEU A 179 -4.11 -6.39 -1.73
CA LEU A 179 -5.09 -5.94 -0.74
C LEU A 179 -4.52 -6.16 0.67
N VAL A 180 -3.84 -5.14 1.21
CA VAL A 180 -3.25 -5.21 2.55
C VAL A 180 -4.33 -5.10 3.63
N LYS A 181 -4.21 -5.89 4.71
CA LYS A 181 -5.21 -5.93 5.80
C LYS A 181 -6.63 -6.21 5.28
N SER A 182 -6.76 -7.16 4.36
CA SER A 182 -8.02 -7.64 3.75
C SER A 182 -9.03 -8.25 4.72
N GLY A 183 -8.65 -8.54 5.97
CA GLY A 183 -9.50 -9.22 6.96
C GLY A 183 -10.84 -8.52 7.26
N ASN A 184 -10.99 -7.25 6.88
CA ASN A 184 -12.20 -6.44 7.08
C ASN A 184 -12.90 -6.04 5.76
N LEU A 185 -12.59 -6.69 4.63
CA LEU A 185 -13.17 -6.40 3.31
C LEU A 185 -14.69 -6.71 3.19
N GLY A 186 -15.43 -6.78 4.29
CA GLY A 186 -16.88 -6.99 4.28
C GLY A 186 -17.31 -8.39 3.80
N MET A 187 -16.41 -9.38 3.86
CA MET A 187 -16.67 -10.73 3.37
C MET A 187 -17.29 -11.66 4.45
N GLY A 188 -17.85 -11.09 5.52
CA GLY A 188 -18.52 -11.85 6.58
C GLY A 188 -17.59 -12.63 7.53
N TYR A 189 -16.31 -12.81 7.19
CA TYR A 189 -15.33 -13.41 8.09
C TYR A 189 -14.85 -12.41 9.14
N GLN A 190 -15.38 -12.53 10.34
CA GLN A 190 -14.73 -12.01 11.55
C GLN A 190 -13.93 -13.16 12.14
N SER A 191 -12.60 -13.03 12.18
CA SER A 191 -11.72 -13.97 12.88
C SER A 191 -12.36 -14.32 14.23
N ILE A 192 -12.62 -15.61 14.50
CA ILE A 192 -13.05 -16.02 15.83
C ILE A 192 -11.83 -15.84 16.73
N TRP A 193 -12.00 -14.90 17.66
CA TRP A 193 -10.92 -14.11 18.23
C TRP A 193 -9.91 -14.99 18.95
N LYS A 194 -8.61 -14.73 18.75
CA LYS A 194 -7.49 -15.28 19.55
C LYS A 194 -7.84 -15.40 21.04
N ARG A 195 -8.61 -14.44 21.59
CA ARG A 195 -9.14 -14.45 22.95
C ARG A 195 -10.04 -15.65 23.30
N ARG A 196 -10.96 -16.07 22.43
CA ARG A 196 -11.83 -17.24 22.67
C ARG A 196 -11.03 -18.54 22.65
N ILE A 197 -10.07 -18.65 21.73
CA ILE A 197 -9.18 -19.81 21.66
C ILE A 197 -8.25 -19.84 22.88
N GLN A 198 -7.69 -18.70 23.27
CA GLN A 198 -6.83 -18.55 24.46
C GLN A 198 -7.57 -18.82 25.77
N ALA A 199 -8.85 -18.44 25.86
CA ALA A 199 -9.68 -18.70 27.03
C ALA A 199 -10.13 -20.18 27.15
N CYS A 200 -9.95 -20.99 26.11
CA CYS A 200 -10.31 -22.39 26.15
C CYS A 200 -9.15 -23.24 26.71
N SER A 201 -9.39 -23.90 27.84
CA SER A 201 -8.42 -24.81 28.46
C SER A 201 -8.28 -26.15 27.72
N ASN A 202 -9.31 -26.60 26.99
CA ASN A 202 -9.31 -27.87 26.26
C ASN A 202 -8.57 -27.76 24.91
N ALA A 203 -7.48 -28.53 24.76
CA ALA A 203 -6.64 -28.53 23.56
C ALA A 203 -7.36 -29.03 22.30
N GLU A 204 -8.17 -30.08 22.40
CA GLU A 204 -8.90 -30.63 21.26
C GLU A 204 -9.92 -29.61 20.72
N TYR A 205 -10.61 -28.92 21.64
CA TYR A 205 -11.55 -27.88 21.27
C TYR A 205 -10.86 -26.67 20.64
N ARG A 206 -9.68 -26.27 21.14
CA ARG A 206 -8.87 -25.22 20.50
C ARG A 206 -8.45 -25.60 19.09
N GLN A 207 -7.99 -26.82 18.88
CA GLN A 207 -7.58 -27.31 17.57
C GLN A 207 -8.77 -27.32 16.59
N MET A 208 -9.96 -27.73 17.06
CA MET A 208 -11.19 -27.64 16.27
C MET A 208 -11.50 -26.19 15.86
N LEU A 209 -11.44 -25.24 16.81
CA LEU A 209 -11.66 -23.82 16.52
C LEU A 209 -10.64 -23.26 15.53
N TRP A 210 -9.37 -23.66 15.63
CA TRP A 210 -8.34 -23.26 14.65
C TRP A 210 -8.66 -23.77 13.25
N ARG A 211 -9.08 -25.03 13.12
CA ARG A 211 -9.48 -25.61 11.82
C ARG A 211 -10.70 -24.92 11.22
N GLU A 212 -11.73 -24.66 12.02
CA GLU A 212 -12.92 -23.94 11.56
C GLU A 212 -12.59 -22.52 11.11
N ASN A 213 -11.80 -21.81 11.91
CA ASN A 213 -11.36 -20.45 11.61
C ASN A 213 -10.51 -20.40 10.33
N GLU A 214 -9.61 -21.36 10.14
CA GLU A 214 -8.80 -21.47 8.93
C GLU A 214 -9.65 -21.79 7.70
N LYS A 215 -10.62 -22.71 7.83
CA LYS A 215 -11.56 -23.04 6.75
C LYS A 215 -12.34 -21.81 6.28
N LEU A 216 -12.92 -21.06 7.20
CA LEU A 216 -13.69 -19.83 6.88
C LEU A 216 -12.80 -18.76 6.24
N ARG A 217 -11.56 -18.59 6.74
CA ARG A 217 -10.59 -17.67 6.15
C ARG A 217 -10.29 -18.04 4.71
N VAL A 218 -9.95 -19.31 4.46
CA VAL A 218 -9.62 -19.83 3.13
C VAL A 218 -10.81 -19.67 2.17
N GLU A 219 -12.03 -19.95 2.62
CA GLU A 219 -13.25 -19.76 1.82
C GLU A 219 -13.41 -18.30 1.37
N VAL A 220 -13.27 -17.35 2.30
CA VAL A 220 -13.35 -15.92 2.00
C VAL A 220 -12.25 -15.47 1.05
N GLU A 221 -11.00 -15.85 1.30
CA GLU A 221 -9.87 -15.48 0.46
C GLU A 221 -9.99 -16.05 -0.95
N ASN A 222 -10.45 -17.30 -1.08
CA ASN A 222 -10.77 -17.89 -2.37
C ASN A 222 -11.90 -17.13 -3.07
N GLY A 223 -12.91 -16.67 -2.34
CA GLY A 223 -13.95 -15.79 -2.88
C GLY A 223 -13.39 -14.50 -3.49
N VAL A 224 -12.49 -13.82 -2.79
CA VAL A 224 -11.81 -12.60 -3.28
C VAL A 224 -11.01 -12.90 -4.55
N VAL A 225 -10.19 -13.94 -4.52
CA VAL A 225 -9.30 -14.30 -5.63
C VAL A 225 -10.08 -14.77 -6.85
N ARG A 226 -11.12 -15.58 -6.66
CA ARG A 226 -12.00 -16.04 -7.74
C ARG A 226 -12.65 -14.85 -8.43
N ALA A 227 -13.19 -13.91 -7.67
CA ALA A 227 -13.78 -12.70 -8.23
C ALA A 227 -12.73 -11.84 -8.97
N ALA A 228 -11.52 -11.72 -8.43
CA ALA A 228 -10.45 -10.93 -9.03
C ALA A 228 -9.96 -11.54 -10.34
N PHE A 229 -9.54 -12.81 -10.35
CA PHE A 229 -9.08 -13.48 -11.57
C PHE A 229 -10.20 -13.72 -12.60
N GLY A 230 -11.44 -13.90 -12.13
CA GLY A 230 -12.60 -14.03 -13.02
C GLY A 230 -12.95 -12.72 -13.73
N SER A 231 -12.67 -11.57 -13.12
CA SER A 231 -12.99 -10.25 -13.70
C SER A 231 -11.80 -9.57 -14.38
N MET A 232 -10.56 -9.97 -14.05
CA MET A 232 -9.34 -9.33 -14.52
C MET A 232 -8.46 -10.33 -15.28
N GLU A 233 -8.58 -10.35 -16.60
CA GLU A 233 -7.91 -11.34 -17.46
C GLU A 233 -6.38 -11.29 -17.36
N CYS A 234 -5.79 -10.10 -17.26
CA CYS A 234 -4.33 -9.94 -17.17
C CYS A 234 -3.77 -10.15 -15.76
N LEU A 235 -4.62 -10.33 -14.74
CA LEU A 235 -4.17 -10.47 -13.36
C LEU A 235 -3.47 -11.82 -13.18
N ARG A 236 -2.21 -11.77 -12.77
CA ARG A 236 -1.34 -12.94 -12.51
C ARG A 236 -1.21 -13.23 -11.03
N GLU A 237 -1.21 -12.19 -10.20
CA GLU A 237 -1.02 -12.29 -8.76
C GLU A 237 -2.09 -11.49 -8.01
N CYS A 238 -2.71 -12.12 -7.01
CA CYS A 238 -3.61 -11.48 -6.08
C CYS A 238 -3.12 -11.74 -4.65
N TRP A 239 -2.66 -10.68 -3.98
CA TRP A 239 -2.21 -10.74 -2.59
C TRP A 239 -3.35 -10.35 -1.66
N VAL A 240 -3.60 -11.20 -0.67
CA VAL A 240 -4.63 -11.02 0.33
C VAL A 240 -3.95 -10.96 1.70
N GLY A 241 -3.87 -9.77 2.27
CA GLY A 241 -3.01 -9.49 3.41
C GLY A 241 -1.54 -9.38 3.01
N GLU A 242 -0.64 -9.38 3.99
CA GLU A 242 0.80 -9.13 3.76
C GLU A 242 1.59 -10.36 3.31
N LYS A 243 1.09 -11.57 3.62
CA LYS A 243 1.90 -12.79 3.61
C LYS A 243 1.40 -13.86 2.65
N ARG A 244 0.26 -13.65 1.98
CA ARG A 244 -0.38 -14.69 1.18
C ARG A 244 -0.69 -14.16 -0.22
N VAL A 245 -0.22 -14.90 -1.22
CA VAL A 245 -0.39 -14.58 -2.64
C VAL A 245 -1.01 -15.76 -3.37
N ALA A 246 -2.06 -15.48 -4.13
CA ALA A 246 -2.58 -16.41 -5.13
C ALA A 246 -1.92 -16.09 -6.47
N ARG A 247 -1.38 -17.12 -7.12
CA ARG A 247 -0.81 -17.04 -8.47
C ARG A 247 -1.69 -17.78 -9.44
N ARG A 248 -2.16 -17.10 -10.49
CA ARG A 248 -2.99 -17.71 -11.53
C ARG A 248 -2.20 -18.77 -12.29
N CYS A 249 -2.79 -19.93 -12.52
CA CYS A 249 -2.23 -20.95 -13.40
C CYS A 249 -2.50 -20.56 -14.86
N GLU A 250 -1.45 -20.55 -15.69
CA GLU A 250 -1.58 -20.28 -17.12
C GLU A 250 -1.79 -21.58 -17.91
N GLY A 251 -2.47 -21.51 -19.06
CA GLY A 251 -2.63 -22.64 -19.98
C GLY A 251 -3.62 -23.72 -19.54
N VAL A 252 -4.51 -23.41 -18.60
CA VAL A 252 -5.60 -24.30 -18.16
C VAL A 252 -6.94 -23.67 -18.57
N GLU A 253 -7.85 -24.46 -19.13
CA GLU A 253 -9.18 -23.98 -19.57
C GLU A 253 -10.05 -23.48 -18.42
N GLU A 254 -9.87 -24.06 -17.23
CA GLU A 254 -10.55 -23.66 -16.00
C GLU A 254 -9.73 -22.65 -15.19
N LEU A 255 -10.41 -21.67 -14.59
CA LEU A 255 -9.78 -20.72 -13.68
C LEU A 255 -9.25 -21.44 -12.44
N ARG A 256 -7.92 -21.51 -12.31
CA ARG A 256 -7.23 -22.12 -11.17
C ARG A 256 -6.06 -21.26 -10.70
N TRP A 257 -5.70 -21.39 -9.43
CA TRP A 257 -4.55 -20.71 -8.84
C TRP A 257 -3.86 -21.53 -7.77
N ILE A 258 -2.60 -21.19 -7.53
CA ILE A 258 -1.79 -21.74 -6.44
C ILE A 258 -1.63 -20.66 -5.39
N TRP A 259 -1.96 -20.99 -4.15
CA TRP A 259 -1.60 -20.16 -3.02
C TRP A 259 -0.16 -20.41 -2.59
N GLU A 260 0.58 -19.32 -2.37
CA GLU A 260 1.88 -19.33 -1.71
C GLU A 260 1.82 -18.45 -0.46
N ARG A 261 2.33 -18.96 0.65
CA ARG A 261 2.54 -18.18 1.88
C ARG A 261 4.01 -17.81 2.01
N LYS A 262 4.30 -16.52 2.18
CA LYS A 262 5.58 -16.08 2.72
C LYS A 262 5.59 -16.38 4.22
N ARG A 263 6.71 -16.89 4.74
CA ARG A 263 6.91 -17.17 6.17
C ARG A 263 6.51 -15.93 6.98
N GLU A 264 5.77 -16.10 8.06
CA GLU A 264 5.54 -15.01 9.01
C GLU A 264 6.90 -14.63 9.62
N ASP A 265 7.46 -13.47 9.27
CA ASP A 265 8.56 -12.89 10.05
C ASP A 265 8.08 -12.70 11.49
N GLU A 266 8.96 -13.00 12.44
CA GLU A 266 8.69 -13.19 13.88
C GLU A 266 8.13 -11.95 14.60
N ASP A 267 8.08 -10.81 13.92
CA ASP A 267 7.83 -9.49 14.50
C ASP A 267 6.36 -9.18 14.80
N ASP A 268 5.39 -9.92 14.26
CA ASP A 268 3.94 -9.69 14.54
C ASP A 268 3.49 -10.17 15.94
N MET A 269 4.40 -10.73 16.75
CA MET A 269 4.08 -11.34 18.06
C MET A 269 4.95 -10.82 19.22
N CYS A 270 5.78 -9.80 19.01
CA CYS A 270 6.61 -9.17 20.07
C CYS A 270 5.80 -8.22 20.98
N GLY A 271 4.71 -8.71 21.55
CA GLY A 271 3.84 -7.96 22.44
C GLY A 271 3.25 -8.82 23.56
N GLY A 272 4.09 -9.23 24.52
CA GLY A 272 3.65 -9.76 25.81
C GLY A 272 4.32 -11.07 26.23
N GLU A 273 4.71 -11.13 27.50
CA GLU A 273 5.49 -12.19 28.17
C GLU A 273 4.98 -13.63 27.92
N ASN A 274 5.67 -14.33 27.01
CA ASN A 274 6.29 -15.66 27.11
C ASN A 274 5.71 -16.83 27.94
N TRP A 275 4.40 -16.94 28.15
CA TRP A 275 3.80 -18.22 28.54
C TRP A 275 2.54 -18.53 27.71
N GLY A 276 2.70 -19.40 26.71
CA GLY A 276 1.60 -19.99 25.93
C GLY A 276 1.54 -19.59 24.46
N LEU A 277 2.15 -18.47 24.05
CA LEU A 277 2.16 -18.00 22.65
C LEU A 277 2.76 -19.02 21.68
N ASP A 278 3.82 -19.73 22.06
CA ASP A 278 4.44 -20.77 21.23
C ASP A 278 3.53 -21.98 21.03
N ARG A 279 2.78 -22.39 22.06
CA ARG A 279 1.80 -23.48 21.95
C ARG A 279 0.68 -23.10 20.99
N PHE A 280 0.11 -21.90 21.13
CA PHE A 280 -0.94 -21.43 20.20
C PHE A 280 -0.41 -21.22 18.78
N ARG A 281 0.87 -20.85 18.62
CA ARG A 281 1.54 -20.73 17.32
C ARG A 281 1.66 -22.10 16.66
N MET A 282 2.15 -23.12 17.36
CA MET A 282 2.21 -24.49 16.83
C MET A 282 0.83 -25.03 16.48
N GLU A 283 -0.16 -24.88 17.37
CA GLU A 283 -1.55 -25.32 17.12
C GLU A 283 -2.17 -24.64 15.87
N LYS A 284 -1.84 -23.36 15.62
CA LYS A 284 -2.24 -22.62 14.42
C LYS A 284 -1.48 -23.09 13.17
N ASP A 285 -0.17 -23.28 13.27
CA ASP A 285 0.67 -23.68 12.14
C ASP A 285 0.35 -25.10 11.65
N GLU A 286 -0.08 -26.00 12.55
CA GLU A 286 -0.53 -27.36 12.21
C GLU A 286 -1.75 -27.41 11.27
N VAL A 287 -2.64 -26.40 11.34
CA VAL A 287 -3.85 -26.37 10.50
C VAL A 287 -3.63 -25.62 9.19
N ILE A 288 -2.50 -24.95 9.05
CA ILE A 288 -2.17 -24.09 7.92
C ILE A 288 -1.61 -24.90 6.76
N VAL A 289 -2.27 -24.82 5.62
CA VAL A 289 -1.76 -25.41 4.37
C VAL A 289 -0.82 -24.43 3.67
N GLY A 290 0.45 -24.82 3.51
CA GLY A 290 1.52 -23.97 2.95
C GLY A 290 1.40 -23.72 1.44
N ARG A 291 0.85 -24.69 0.70
CA ARG A 291 0.47 -24.56 -0.72
C ARG A 291 -0.84 -25.28 -0.95
N GLU A 292 -1.82 -24.56 -1.48
CA GLU A 292 -3.17 -25.07 -1.75
C GLU A 292 -3.62 -24.60 -3.14
N MET A 293 -4.35 -25.47 -3.85
CA MET A 293 -4.97 -25.14 -5.13
C MET A 293 -6.34 -24.49 -4.87
N GLY A 294 -6.60 -23.39 -5.57
CA GLY A 294 -7.94 -22.81 -5.68
C GLY A 294 -8.48 -22.95 -7.10
N SER A 295 -9.80 -22.99 -7.19
CA SER A 295 -10.63 -23.00 -8.40
C SER A 295 -11.88 -22.18 -8.16
#